data_AF-A0ABD3R9H3-F1
#
_entry.id   AF-A0ABD3R9H3-F1
#
_cell.length_a   1.000
_cell.length_b   1.000
_cell.length_c   1.000
_cell.angle_alpha   90.00
_cell.angle_beta   90.00
_cell.angle_gamma   90.00
#
_symmetry.space_group_name_H-M   'P 1'
#
loop_
_entity.id
_entity.type
_entity.pdbx_description
1 polymer ?
#
loop_
_entity_poly.entity_id
_entity_poly.type
_entity_poly.pdbx_seq_one_letter_code
_entity_poly.pdbx_strand_id
1 'polypeptide(L)'
;MPATVHLVIGGCRSGKSSYAQSLCEMLRPPDDGNDKCIYVATSGAWDEDFAARVERHRSDRDESRWTTIEEPLYPSVHVDSFRGGRIVLVDCITLWLTNFFVECGAFGGGDDRGVDVDVGVPPRAVGGEALIRIKDEFEKLIAPWDATFVFVTNEIGSGLHAEVRTTREFVDAHGWFNQHVAGMADAVVHMVAGIPNYVKRPTSYSSHSTREYAMSAAGGGGLDPDDLSTRVMLDGSLSTRSLVMDDGGYFVIKVDVKRGVIRATYHPCTKNDDGDICDVHGVKIGCHDNGGDDKGPDPTIAFEGRTAKELTIKIFEKWERARDLVSVGHAAYIGREAQRAEGCLYAGRFYQQD
;
A
#
# COMPACT_ATOMS: atom_id res chain seq x y z
N MET A 1 -21.12 7.00 -2.51
CA MET A 1 -20.35 6.82 -1.27
C MET A 1 -19.32 7.93 -1.19
N PRO A 2 -18.95 8.46 -0.01
CA PRO A 2 -17.88 9.46 0.05
C PRO A 2 -16.61 8.92 -0.62
N ALA A 3 -15.80 9.81 -1.21
CA ALA A 3 -14.53 9.42 -1.79
C ALA A 3 -13.64 8.77 -0.71
N THR A 4 -12.91 7.72 -1.09
CA THR A 4 -11.87 7.14 -0.22
C THR A 4 -10.56 7.88 -0.51
N VAL A 5 -9.84 8.31 0.52
CA VAL A 5 -8.63 9.13 0.39
C VAL A 5 -7.46 8.47 1.10
N HIS A 6 -6.39 8.19 0.37
CA HIS A 6 -5.11 7.74 0.90
C HIS A 6 -4.06 8.84 0.72
N LEU A 7 -3.23 9.05 1.73
CA LEU A 7 -2.10 9.97 1.67
C LEU A 7 -0.79 9.18 1.84
N VAL A 8 0.11 9.31 0.87
CA VAL A 8 1.48 8.78 0.92
C VAL A 8 2.44 9.95 1.04
N ILE A 9 3.09 10.07 2.20
CA ILE A 9 4.01 11.15 2.56
C ILE A 9 5.42 10.61 2.77
N GLY A 10 6.45 11.40 2.48
CA GLY A 10 7.83 11.08 2.88
C GLY A 10 8.87 11.92 2.16
N GLY A 11 10.15 11.71 2.52
CA GLY A 11 11.27 12.46 1.95
C GLY A 11 11.44 12.31 0.43
N CYS A 12 12.38 13.06 -0.14
CA CYS A 12 12.83 12.83 -1.50
C CYS A 12 13.46 11.43 -1.59
N ARG A 13 13.18 10.69 -2.67
CA ARG A 13 13.69 9.32 -2.92
C ARG A 13 13.36 8.29 -1.81
N SER A 14 12.30 8.51 -1.04
CA SER A 14 11.88 7.57 0.01
C SER A 14 11.08 6.36 -0.48
N GLY A 15 10.85 6.23 -1.79
CA GLY A 15 10.03 5.16 -2.38
C GLY A 15 8.52 5.47 -2.50
N LYS A 16 8.09 6.69 -2.17
CA LYS A 16 6.66 7.06 -2.13
C LYS A 16 5.89 6.91 -3.45
N SER A 17 6.46 7.30 -4.59
CA SER A 17 5.76 7.19 -5.87
C SER A 17 5.57 5.73 -6.29
N SER A 18 6.59 4.89 -6.13
CA SER A 18 6.49 3.44 -6.41
C SER A 18 5.46 2.77 -5.50
N TYR A 19 5.49 3.05 -4.19
CA TYR A 19 4.51 2.54 -3.25
C TYR A 19 3.08 2.98 -3.60
N ALA A 20 2.89 4.26 -3.95
CA ALA A 20 1.58 4.79 -4.30
C ALA A 20 1.01 4.13 -5.58
N GLN A 21 1.84 3.89 -6.59
CA GLN A 21 1.44 3.15 -7.80
C GLN A 21 1.03 1.72 -7.48
N SER A 22 1.84 0.98 -6.72
CA SER A 22 1.51 -0.39 -6.30
C SER A 22 0.23 -0.43 -5.46
N LEU A 23 0.00 0.58 -4.61
CA LEU A 23 -1.26 0.72 -3.87
C LEU A 23 -2.45 0.91 -4.81
N CYS A 24 -2.32 1.77 -5.83
CA CYS A 24 -3.40 1.95 -6.81
C CYS A 24 -3.72 0.66 -7.57
N GLU A 25 -2.71 -0.08 -8.00
CA GLU A 25 -2.89 -1.36 -8.69
C GLU A 25 -3.53 -2.43 -7.80
N MET A 26 -3.16 -2.47 -6.51
CA MET A 26 -3.75 -3.38 -5.53
C MET A 26 -5.22 -3.04 -5.23
N LEU A 27 -5.57 -1.75 -5.20
CA LEU A 27 -6.94 -1.30 -4.94
C LEU A 27 -7.86 -1.46 -6.15
N ARG A 28 -7.31 -1.74 -7.34
CA ARG A 28 -8.08 -1.93 -8.56
C ARG A 28 -8.91 -3.22 -8.49
N PRO A 29 -10.23 -3.18 -8.74
CA PRO A 29 -11.05 -4.37 -8.85
C PRO A 29 -10.59 -5.28 -10.01
N PRO A 30 -10.68 -6.62 -9.89
CA PRO A 30 -10.23 -7.54 -10.94
C PRO A 30 -11.06 -7.55 -12.24
N ASP A 31 -12.36 -7.18 -12.21
CA ASP A 31 -13.33 -7.58 -13.25
C ASP A 31 -14.47 -6.57 -13.57
N ASP A 32 -14.28 -5.25 -13.41
CA ASP A 32 -15.38 -4.28 -13.59
C ASP A 32 -15.45 -3.58 -14.98
N GLY A 33 -14.56 -3.91 -15.91
CA GLY A 33 -14.49 -3.25 -17.22
C GLY A 33 -14.04 -1.79 -17.15
N ASN A 34 -13.57 -1.33 -15.98
CA ASN A 34 -13.06 0.01 -15.73
C ASN A 34 -11.52 -0.02 -15.62
N ASP A 35 -10.87 -0.60 -16.65
CA ASP A 35 -9.57 -1.28 -16.57
C ASP A 35 -8.34 -0.44 -16.14
N LYS A 36 -8.39 0.89 -16.24
CA LYS A 36 -7.21 1.74 -16.04
C LYS A 36 -7.26 2.60 -14.78
N CYS A 37 -6.19 2.61 -14.01
CA CYS A 37 -5.97 3.65 -13.00
C CYS A 37 -5.77 5.01 -13.69
N ILE A 38 -6.12 6.11 -13.02
CA ILE A 38 -5.88 7.46 -13.52
C ILE A 38 -4.68 8.04 -12.79
N TYR A 39 -3.72 8.57 -13.53
CA TYR A 39 -2.64 9.36 -12.99
C TYR A 39 -2.89 10.84 -13.28
N VAL A 40 -2.97 11.67 -12.25
CA VAL A 40 -3.05 13.12 -12.35
C VAL A 40 -1.66 13.69 -12.07
N ALA A 41 -1.03 14.20 -13.12
CA ALA A 41 0.24 14.91 -13.03
C ALA A 41 -0.02 16.37 -12.71
N THR A 42 0.34 16.80 -11.51
CA THR A 42 0.22 18.20 -11.07
C THR A 42 1.47 19.01 -11.37
N SER A 43 2.53 18.40 -11.89
CA SER A 43 3.75 19.12 -12.23
C SER A 43 3.61 19.87 -13.56
N GLY A 44 3.86 21.18 -13.58
CA GLY A 44 4.20 21.85 -14.83
C GLY A 44 5.59 21.42 -15.33
N ALA A 45 5.85 21.53 -16.62
CA ALA A 45 7.18 21.29 -17.19
C ALA A 45 8.10 22.48 -16.87
N TRP A 46 8.79 22.44 -15.72
CA TRP A 46 9.56 23.57 -15.22
C TRP A 46 11.10 23.44 -15.41
N ASP A 47 11.67 22.25 -15.69
CA ASP A 47 13.08 22.10 -16.12
C ASP A 47 13.36 20.79 -16.92
N GLU A 48 14.53 20.69 -17.60
CA GLU A 48 14.96 19.54 -18.44
C GLU A 48 15.29 18.25 -17.65
N ASP A 49 15.81 18.34 -16.43
CA ASP A 49 16.06 17.25 -15.48
C ASP A 49 14.73 16.71 -14.90
N PHE A 50 13.75 17.59 -14.74
CA PHE A 50 12.37 17.28 -14.39
C PHE A 50 11.65 16.60 -15.56
N ALA A 51 11.89 17.05 -16.79
CA ALA A 51 11.38 16.40 -18.00
C ALA A 51 11.90 14.97 -18.16
N ALA A 52 13.20 14.72 -17.91
CA ALA A 52 13.77 13.37 -17.93
C ALA A 52 13.17 12.44 -16.85
N ARG A 53 12.78 13.01 -15.70
CA ARG A 53 12.11 12.28 -14.61
C ARG A 53 10.64 12.01 -14.90
N VAL A 54 9.93 12.97 -15.51
CA VAL A 54 8.56 12.80 -16.02
C VAL A 54 8.53 11.74 -17.12
N GLU A 55 9.49 11.76 -18.02
CA GLU A 55 9.58 10.80 -19.13
C GLU A 55 9.85 9.38 -18.63
N ARG A 56 10.74 9.21 -17.64
CA ARG A 56 10.95 7.91 -16.98
C ARG A 56 9.68 7.43 -16.25
N HIS A 57 8.96 8.34 -15.58
CA HIS A 57 7.68 8.01 -14.94
C HIS A 57 6.55 7.74 -15.94
N ARG A 58 6.60 8.27 -17.16
CA ARG A 58 5.69 7.92 -18.25
C ARG A 58 6.06 6.56 -18.85
N SER A 59 7.35 6.26 -19.04
CA SER A 59 7.81 4.97 -19.59
C SER A 59 7.58 3.79 -18.64
N ASP A 60 7.59 4.03 -17.33
CA ASP A 60 7.27 3.00 -16.32
C ASP A 60 5.76 2.69 -16.26
N ARG A 61 4.91 3.48 -16.94
CA ARG A 61 3.45 3.26 -16.97
C ARG A 61 3.08 2.45 -18.19
N ASP A 62 2.67 1.22 -17.94
CA ASP A 62 1.96 0.41 -18.91
C ASP A 62 0.70 1.17 -19.37
N GLU A 63 0.67 1.63 -20.62
CA GLU A 63 -0.46 2.34 -21.23
C GLU A 63 -1.75 1.51 -21.21
N SER A 64 -1.65 0.18 -21.06
CA SER A 64 -2.80 -0.69 -20.89
C SER A 64 -3.44 -0.58 -19.50
N ARG A 65 -2.70 -0.07 -18.50
CA ARG A 65 -3.12 0.03 -17.08
C ARG A 65 -3.36 1.45 -16.58
N TRP A 66 -2.82 2.45 -17.26
CA TRP A 66 -2.88 3.84 -16.80
C TRP A 66 -3.45 4.79 -17.87
N THR A 67 -4.26 5.75 -17.42
CA THR A 67 -4.62 6.96 -18.18
C THR A 67 -3.99 8.15 -17.48
N THR A 68 -3.17 8.94 -18.18
CA THR A 68 -2.55 10.14 -17.62
C THR A 68 -3.37 11.38 -17.98
N ILE A 69 -3.60 12.24 -16.97
CA ILE A 69 -4.18 13.58 -17.10
C ILE A 69 -3.15 14.57 -16.56
N GLU A 70 -2.83 15.57 -17.36
CA GLU A 70 -1.96 16.69 -16.95
C GLU A 70 -2.82 17.89 -16.64
N GLU A 71 -2.94 18.19 -15.34
CA GLU A 71 -3.71 19.33 -14.87
C GLU A 71 -2.97 19.94 -13.65
N PRO A 72 -2.15 20.98 -13.87
CA PRO A 72 -1.25 21.52 -12.85
C PRO A 72 -1.96 22.27 -11.71
N LEU A 73 -3.15 22.82 -11.94
CA LEU A 73 -3.81 23.70 -10.97
C LEU A 73 -5.18 23.20 -10.56
N TYR A 74 -6.02 22.80 -11.52
CA TYR A 74 -7.45 22.55 -11.26
C TYR A 74 -7.90 21.13 -11.64
N PRO A 75 -7.34 20.06 -11.03
CA PRO A 75 -7.71 18.69 -11.37
C PRO A 75 -9.20 18.39 -11.14
N SER A 76 -9.92 19.19 -10.36
CA SER A 76 -11.36 19.05 -10.17
C SER A 76 -12.16 19.25 -11.45
N VAL A 77 -11.62 19.87 -12.51
CA VAL A 77 -12.31 19.96 -13.81
C VAL A 77 -12.52 18.60 -14.46
N HIS A 78 -11.76 17.58 -14.03
CA HIS A 78 -11.81 16.22 -14.56
C HIS A 78 -12.64 15.25 -13.69
N VAL A 79 -13.36 15.75 -12.68
CA VAL A 79 -14.11 14.91 -11.73
C VAL A 79 -15.07 13.91 -12.37
N ASP A 80 -15.67 14.25 -13.51
CA ASP A 80 -16.56 13.35 -14.23
C ASP A 80 -15.82 12.09 -14.72
N SER A 81 -14.52 12.19 -15.01
CA SER A 81 -13.66 11.06 -15.41
C SER A 81 -13.23 10.18 -14.23
N PHE A 82 -13.48 10.63 -12.98
CA PHE A 82 -13.09 9.91 -11.76
C PHE A 82 -14.23 9.09 -11.16
N ARG A 83 -15.46 9.23 -11.66
CA ARG A 83 -16.64 8.51 -11.14
C ARG A 83 -16.64 7.03 -11.50
N GLY A 84 -17.42 6.25 -10.74
CA GLY A 84 -17.65 4.83 -11.01
C GLY A 84 -16.57 3.93 -10.42
N GLY A 85 -16.07 4.26 -9.23
CA GLY A 85 -15.09 3.46 -8.52
C GLY A 85 -13.65 3.59 -9.03
N ARG A 86 -13.33 4.63 -9.81
CA ARG A 86 -11.98 4.81 -10.38
C ARG A 86 -10.95 5.01 -9.27
N ILE A 87 -9.75 4.49 -9.51
CA ILE A 87 -8.57 4.74 -8.68
C ILE A 87 -7.75 5.86 -9.31
N VAL A 88 -7.52 6.93 -8.56
CA VAL A 88 -6.86 8.15 -9.03
C VAL A 88 -5.60 8.42 -8.19
N LEU A 89 -4.44 8.40 -8.82
CA LEU A 89 -3.15 8.78 -8.23
C LEU A 89 -2.86 10.24 -8.54
N VAL A 90 -2.70 11.08 -7.52
CA VAL A 90 -2.32 12.48 -7.66
C VAL A 90 -0.88 12.66 -7.16
N ASP A 91 0.06 12.87 -8.08
CA ASP A 91 1.49 13.02 -7.78
C ASP A 91 2.03 14.32 -8.40
N CYS A 92 2.41 15.34 -7.61
CA CYS A 92 2.31 15.43 -6.15
C CYS A 92 1.75 16.76 -5.65
N ILE A 93 1.20 16.71 -4.42
CA ILE A 93 0.77 17.87 -3.64
C ILE A 93 1.85 18.94 -3.56
N THR A 94 3.12 18.55 -3.41
CA THR A 94 4.22 19.52 -3.28
C THR A 94 4.32 20.41 -4.52
N LEU A 95 4.28 19.84 -5.73
CA LEU A 95 4.32 20.63 -6.96
C LEU A 95 3.01 21.33 -7.26
N TRP A 96 1.89 20.72 -6.87
CA TRP A 96 0.59 21.35 -6.97
C TRP A 96 0.54 22.67 -6.19
N LEU A 97 1.03 22.66 -4.95
CA LEU A 97 1.16 23.87 -4.14
C LEU A 97 2.14 24.86 -4.74
N THR A 98 3.26 24.39 -5.31
CA THR A 98 4.21 25.25 -6.02
C THR A 98 3.52 26.03 -7.14
N ASN A 99 2.66 25.39 -7.94
CA ASN A 99 1.96 26.06 -9.02
C ASN A 99 1.02 27.16 -8.49
N PHE A 100 0.28 26.92 -7.40
CA PHE A 100 -0.54 27.95 -6.78
C PHE A 100 0.29 29.11 -6.21
N PHE A 101 1.48 28.83 -5.65
CA PHE A 101 2.41 29.87 -5.22
C PHE A 101 2.85 30.74 -6.39
N VAL A 102 3.24 30.13 -7.51
CA VAL A 102 3.63 30.85 -8.74
C VAL A 102 2.46 31.69 -9.26
N GLU A 103 1.26 31.13 -9.32
CA GLU A 103 0.05 31.85 -9.78
C GLU A 103 -0.31 33.02 -8.87
N CYS A 104 -0.04 32.91 -7.56
CA CYS A 104 -0.18 34.00 -6.60
C CYS A 104 1.01 34.99 -6.61
N GLY A 105 1.96 34.84 -7.54
CA GLY A 105 3.07 35.77 -7.75
C GLY A 105 4.31 35.52 -6.89
N ALA A 106 4.43 34.35 -6.25
CA ALA A 106 5.71 33.94 -5.64
C ALA A 106 6.73 33.52 -6.71
N PHE A 107 8.00 33.58 -6.33
CA PHE A 107 9.16 33.20 -7.18
C PHE A 107 9.35 34.06 -8.45
N GLY A 108 8.55 35.12 -8.63
CA GLY A 108 8.74 36.13 -9.66
C GLY A 108 9.54 37.33 -9.16
N GLY A 109 10.80 37.43 -9.57
CA GLY A 109 11.68 38.56 -9.23
C GLY A 109 13.17 38.23 -9.33
N GLY A 110 13.69 38.17 -10.56
CA GLY A 110 15.12 38.10 -10.83
C GLY A 110 15.40 38.35 -12.30
N ASP A 111 15.74 39.60 -12.66
CA ASP A 111 16.69 39.87 -13.75
C ASP A 111 17.96 39.05 -13.44
N ASP A 112 18.59 38.47 -14.46
CA ASP A 112 19.79 37.59 -14.48
C ASP A 112 21.07 38.18 -13.84
N ARG A 113 20.95 39.05 -12.83
CA ARG A 113 22.06 39.70 -12.15
C ARG A 113 21.99 39.39 -10.66
N GLY A 114 22.69 38.31 -10.29
CA GLY A 114 22.89 37.84 -8.92
C GLY A 114 23.38 38.92 -7.96
N VAL A 115 22.43 39.66 -7.40
CA VAL A 115 22.60 40.51 -6.24
C VAL A 115 21.55 40.08 -5.24
N ASP A 116 22.01 39.62 -4.08
CA ASP A 116 21.21 39.49 -2.86
C ASP A 116 20.65 40.86 -2.50
N VAL A 117 19.48 41.16 -3.04
CA VAL A 117 18.64 42.24 -2.59
C VAL A 117 17.27 41.63 -2.31
N ASP A 118 16.72 42.03 -1.17
CA ASP A 118 15.36 41.75 -0.69
C ASP A 118 14.34 42.42 -1.64
N VAL A 119 14.33 42.01 -2.92
CA VAL A 119 13.50 42.54 -4.00
C VAL A 119 12.54 41.43 -4.41
N GLY A 120 11.26 41.71 -4.21
CA GLY A 120 10.18 40.77 -4.52
C GLY A 120 9.60 40.10 -3.28
N VAL A 121 9.43 40.83 -2.17
CA VAL A 121 8.35 40.49 -1.25
C VAL A 121 7.05 40.66 -2.05
N PRO A 122 6.30 39.59 -2.36
CA PRO A 122 5.00 39.79 -2.98
C PRO A 122 4.18 40.67 -2.02
N PRO A 123 3.45 41.69 -2.50
CA PRO A 123 2.76 42.67 -1.64
C PRO A 123 1.65 42.05 -0.76
N ARG A 124 1.48 40.72 -0.78
CA ARG A 124 0.44 39.92 -0.12
C ARG A 124 1.05 38.67 0.50
N ALA A 125 0.37 38.11 1.51
CA ALA A 125 0.71 36.83 2.11
C ALA A 125 0.42 35.69 1.12
N VAL A 126 1.34 35.44 0.18
CA VAL A 126 1.17 34.45 -0.89
C VAL A 126 0.90 33.06 -0.34
N GLY A 127 1.57 32.68 0.76
CA GLY A 127 1.31 31.39 1.39
C GLY A 127 -0.13 31.20 1.87
N GLY A 128 -0.77 32.25 2.39
CA GLY A 128 -2.17 32.20 2.83
C GLY A 128 -3.13 32.07 1.67
N GLU A 129 -2.93 32.84 0.61
CA GLU A 129 -3.78 32.80 -0.60
C GLU A 129 -3.66 31.45 -1.31
N ALA A 130 -2.44 30.97 -1.55
CA ALA A 130 -2.19 29.68 -2.19
C ALA A 130 -2.78 28.51 -1.36
N LEU A 131 -2.65 28.57 -0.02
CA LEU A 131 -3.22 27.55 0.88
C LEU A 131 -4.76 27.50 0.81
N ILE A 132 -5.43 28.66 0.73
CA ILE A 132 -6.88 28.70 0.59
C ILE A 132 -7.32 28.07 -0.73
N ARG A 133 -6.64 28.44 -1.83
CA ARG A 133 -6.97 27.98 -3.18
C ARG A 133 -6.78 26.48 -3.35
N ILE A 134 -5.65 25.93 -2.88
CA ILE A 134 -5.41 24.48 -2.99
C ILE A 134 -6.36 23.67 -2.11
N LYS A 135 -6.78 24.19 -0.94
CA LYS A 135 -7.77 23.53 -0.09
C LYS A 135 -9.14 23.49 -0.75
N ASP A 136 -9.60 24.62 -1.26
CA ASP A 136 -10.86 24.71 -2.00
C ASP A 136 -10.85 23.76 -3.21
N GLU A 137 -9.75 23.71 -3.95
CA GLU A 137 -9.62 22.80 -5.09
C GLU A 137 -9.55 21.33 -4.66
N PHE A 138 -8.82 21.00 -3.59
CA PHE A 138 -8.77 19.64 -3.03
C PHE A 138 -10.16 19.16 -2.61
N GLU A 139 -10.91 19.99 -1.87
CA GLU A 139 -12.26 19.66 -1.43
C GLU A 139 -13.20 19.45 -2.62
N LYS A 140 -13.10 20.28 -3.68
CA LYS A 140 -13.83 20.06 -4.94
C LYS A 140 -13.43 18.77 -5.66
N LEU A 141 -12.14 18.44 -5.68
CA LEU A 141 -11.61 17.25 -6.32
C LEU A 141 -12.14 15.97 -5.67
N ILE A 142 -12.24 15.93 -4.34
CA ILE A 142 -12.74 14.76 -3.59
C ILE A 142 -14.24 14.80 -3.29
N ALA A 143 -14.92 15.90 -3.64
CA ALA A 143 -16.38 16.02 -3.53
C ALA A 143 -17.17 14.96 -4.31
N PRO A 144 -16.73 14.48 -5.50
CA PRO A 144 -17.42 13.41 -6.20
C PRO A 144 -17.43 12.15 -5.35
N TRP A 145 -18.63 11.67 -5.10
CA TRP A 145 -18.85 10.42 -4.41
C TRP A 145 -18.54 9.27 -5.38
N ASP A 146 -17.93 8.19 -4.89
CA ASP A 146 -17.60 6.97 -5.64
C ASP A 146 -16.28 7.00 -6.45
N ALA A 147 -15.19 7.44 -5.83
CA ALA A 147 -13.82 7.36 -6.33
C ALA A 147 -12.83 7.08 -5.19
N THR A 148 -11.67 6.51 -5.51
CA THR A 148 -10.55 6.35 -4.56
C THR A 148 -9.37 7.20 -5.01
N PHE A 149 -8.93 8.12 -4.16
CA PHE A 149 -7.79 8.97 -4.42
C PHE A 149 -6.58 8.53 -3.60
N VAL A 150 -5.41 8.49 -4.24
CA VAL A 150 -4.11 8.31 -3.60
C VAL A 150 -3.29 9.56 -3.87
N PHE A 151 -3.04 10.36 -2.84
CA PHE A 151 -2.24 11.58 -2.93
C PHE A 151 -0.80 11.31 -2.50
N VAL A 152 0.16 11.80 -3.29
CA VAL A 152 1.58 11.77 -2.96
C VAL A 152 2.02 13.17 -2.53
N THR A 153 2.75 13.26 -1.42
CA THR A 153 3.36 14.52 -0.96
C THR A 153 4.74 14.28 -0.39
N ASN A 154 5.62 15.29 -0.48
CA ASN A 154 6.87 15.25 0.27
C ASN A 154 6.63 15.55 1.75
N GLU A 155 7.57 15.17 2.62
CA GLU A 155 7.77 15.77 3.93
C GLU A 155 9.00 16.68 3.86
N ILE A 156 8.82 18.00 4.05
CA ILE A 156 9.87 19.02 3.90
C ILE A 156 10.06 19.88 5.16
N GLY A 157 9.19 19.75 6.16
CA GLY A 157 9.22 20.54 7.39
C GLY A 157 10.13 19.96 8.48
N SER A 158 10.74 18.79 8.23
CA SER A 158 11.63 18.12 9.19
C SER A 158 13.09 18.60 9.15
N GLY A 159 13.41 19.60 8.32
CA GLY A 159 14.74 20.19 8.18
C GLY A 159 14.92 21.50 8.97
N LEU A 160 16.02 22.22 8.70
CA LEU A 160 16.22 23.57 9.21
C LEU A 160 15.27 24.56 8.53
N HIS A 161 14.93 25.64 9.23
CA HIS A 161 14.11 26.72 8.66
C HIS A 161 14.80 27.33 7.44
N ALA A 162 14.03 27.56 6.38
CA ALA A 162 14.55 28.22 5.18
C ALA A 162 14.97 29.67 5.48
N GLU A 163 16.03 30.14 4.83
CA GLU A 163 16.54 31.51 4.99
C GLU A 163 15.70 32.55 4.26
N VAL A 164 15.08 32.15 3.15
CA VAL A 164 14.24 33.02 2.32
C VAL A 164 12.79 33.00 2.83
N ARG A 165 12.18 34.18 2.95
CA ARG A 165 10.81 34.34 3.45
C ARG A 165 9.78 33.55 2.65
N THR A 166 9.81 33.64 1.33
CA THR A 166 8.87 32.93 0.44
C THR A 166 8.99 31.42 0.59
N THR A 167 10.20 30.89 0.79
CA THR A 167 10.44 29.47 1.08
C THR A 167 9.89 29.07 2.45
N ARG A 168 10.01 29.91 3.48
CA ARG A 168 9.36 29.67 4.79
C ARG A 168 7.84 29.64 4.66
N GLU A 169 7.26 30.62 3.97
CA GLU A 169 5.82 30.67 3.72
C GLU A 169 5.34 29.42 2.95
N PHE A 170 6.15 28.91 2.02
CA PHE A 170 5.89 27.65 1.31
C PHE A 170 5.92 26.44 2.24
N VAL A 171 6.97 26.28 3.06
CA VAL A 171 7.08 25.16 4.01
C VAL A 171 5.91 25.18 5.00
N ASP A 172 5.54 26.35 5.51
CA ASP A 172 4.40 26.49 6.41
C ASP A 172 3.09 26.11 5.72
N ALA A 173 2.79 26.69 4.54
CA ALA A 173 1.58 26.37 3.79
C ALA A 173 1.51 24.89 3.40
N HIS A 174 2.64 24.30 3.00
CA HIS A 174 2.76 22.88 2.67
C HIS A 174 2.46 21.99 3.87
N GLY A 175 3.02 22.31 5.04
CA GLY A 175 2.73 21.61 6.29
C GLY A 175 1.26 21.72 6.70
N TRP A 176 0.65 22.90 6.58
CA TRP A 176 -0.77 23.10 6.86
C TRP A 176 -1.68 22.35 5.88
N PHE A 177 -1.29 22.28 4.61
CA PHE A 177 -2.06 21.53 3.61
C PHE A 177 -1.92 20.02 3.81
N ASN A 178 -0.71 19.51 4.08
CA ASN A 178 -0.50 18.11 4.44
C ASN A 178 -1.36 17.69 5.64
N GLN A 179 -1.45 18.52 6.68
CA GLN A 179 -2.34 18.29 7.83
C GLN A 179 -3.82 18.25 7.43
N HIS A 180 -4.25 19.15 6.55
CA HIS A 180 -5.64 19.19 6.07
C HIS A 180 -5.99 17.92 5.28
N VAL A 181 -5.14 17.51 4.33
CA VAL A 181 -5.33 16.27 3.57
C VAL A 181 -5.29 15.05 4.50
N ALA A 182 -4.33 14.96 5.42
CA ALA A 182 -4.24 13.87 6.40
C ALA A 182 -5.48 13.78 7.33
N GLY A 183 -6.07 14.93 7.67
CA GLY A 183 -7.32 15.02 8.43
C GLY A 183 -8.48 14.34 7.71
N MET A 184 -8.57 14.53 6.40
CA MET A 184 -9.62 13.96 5.54
C MET A 184 -9.28 12.57 4.98
N ALA A 185 -8.02 12.16 4.99
CA ALA A 185 -7.58 10.87 4.48
C ALA A 185 -8.08 9.71 5.36
N ASP A 186 -8.56 8.62 4.77
CA ASP A 186 -8.85 7.36 5.47
C ASP A 186 -7.56 6.69 5.96
N ALA A 187 -6.47 6.80 5.20
CA ALA A 187 -5.17 6.26 5.57
C ALA A 187 -4.02 7.22 5.24
N VAL A 188 -3.00 7.20 6.09
CA VAL A 188 -1.77 7.99 5.94
C VAL A 188 -0.57 7.07 6.11
N VAL A 189 0.28 7.00 5.08
CA VAL A 189 1.51 6.20 5.06
C VAL A 189 2.70 7.12 4.95
N HIS A 190 3.62 7.01 5.91
CA HIS A 190 4.91 7.69 5.90
C HIS A 190 6.01 6.75 5.37
N MET A 191 6.57 7.09 4.21
CA MET A 191 7.59 6.31 3.53
C MET A 191 8.99 6.73 3.99
N VAL A 192 9.75 5.77 4.49
CA VAL A 192 11.14 5.96 4.95
C VAL A 192 12.02 4.87 4.33
N ALA A 193 12.99 5.26 3.51
CA ALA A 193 13.92 4.32 2.86
C ALA A 193 13.24 3.13 2.14
N GLY A 194 12.11 3.37 1.47
CA GLY A 194 11.32 2.34 0.80
C GLY A 194 10.34 1.60 1.69
N ILE A 195 10.36 1.84 3.01
CA ILE A 195 9.55 1.14 4.00
C ILE A 195 8.29 1.95 4.34
N PRO A 196 7.09 1.37 4.20
CA PRO A 196 5.83 2.03 4.56
C PRO A 196 5.56 2.01 6.07
N ASN A 197 5.40 3.18 6.69
CA ASN A 197 4.99 3.32 8.08
C ASN A 197 3.56 3.90 8.15
N TYR A 198 2.58 3.10 8.55
CA TYR A 198 1.20 3.57 8.66
C TYR A 198 1.02 4.48 9.89
N VAL A 199 0.79 5.77 9.65
CA VAL A 199 0.54 6.79 10.67
C VAL A 199 -0.95 6.90 10.99
N LYS A 200 -1.80 6.74 9.96
CA LYS A 200 -3.25 6.59 10.08
C LYS A 200 -3.64 5.35 9.29
N ARG A 201 -4.35 4.42 9.92
CA ARG A 201 -4.84 3.21 9.25
C ARG A 201 -6.27 3.47 8.73
N PRO A 202 -6.67 2.84 7.60
CA PRO A 202 -8.04 2.92 7.11
C PRO A 202 -9.04 2.63 8.23
N THR A 203 -9.85 3.62 8.59
CA THR A 203 -11.04 3.40 9.42
C THR A 203 -12.07 2.71 8.55
N SER A 204 -12.12 1.38 8.64
CA SER A 204 -12.90 0.46 7.80
C SER A 204 -12.30 0.20 6.41
N TYR A 205 -11.95 -1.06 6.17
CA TYR A 205 -12.24 -1.65 4.88
C TYR A 205 -13.73 -1.43 4.64
N SER A 206 -14.08 -0.55 3.69
CA SER A 206 -15.46 -0.53 3.21
C SER A 206 -15.75 -1.92 2.65
N SER A 207 -16.77 -2.51 3.23
CA SER A 207 -17.19 -3.88 3.08
C SER A 207 -17.89 -4.10 1.74
N HIS A 208 -17.20 -3.89 0.61
CA HIS A 208 -17.74 -4.21 -0.71
C HIS A 208 -17.46 -5.66 -1.15
N SER A 209 -16.63 -6.41 -0.44
CA SER A 209 -16.69 -7.89 -0.41
C SER A 209 -17.21 -8.45 0.92
N THR A 210 -17.54 -7.58 1.87
CA THR A 210 -18.09 -7.99 3.18
C THR A 210 -19.56 -7.63 3.33
N ARG A 211 -20.25 -7.00 2.35
CA ARG A 211 -21.70 -6.78 2.47
C ARG A 211 -22.53 -8.05 2.32
N GLU A 212 -21.98 -9.11 1.74
CA GLU A 212 -22.56 -10.46 1.86
C GLU A 212 -22.23 -11.17 3.18
N TYR A 213 -21.29 -10.67 3.98
CA TYR A 213 -20.92 -11.27 5.28
C TYR A 213 -21.28 -10.40 6.50
N ALA A 214 -21.47 -9.10 6.33
CA ALA A 214 -21.84 -8.16 7.38
C ALA A 214 -23.36 -8.17 7.67
N MET A 215 -24.13 -8.94 6.90
CA MET A 215 -25.50 -9.31 7.27
C MET A 215 -25.56 -10.41 8.35
N SER A 216 -24.43 -10.95 8.83
CA SER A 216 -24.42 -11.83 10.02
C SER A 216 -23.78 -11.20 11.27
N ALA A 217 -23.12 -10.05 11.16
CA ALA A 217 -22.40 -9.44 12.29
C ALA A 217 -23.16 -8.27 12.96
N ALA A 218 -24.26 -7.80 12.35
CA ALA A 218 -25.17 -6.83 12.96
C ALA A 218 -26.32 -7.47 13.75
N GLY A 219 -26.30 -8.80 13.91
CA GLY A 219 -27.01 -9.49 14.97
C GLY A 219 -25.98 -9.97 15.99
N GLY A 220 -26.16 -9.67 17.27
CA GLY A 220 -25.38 -10.27 18.36
C GLY A 220 -25.66 -11.77 18.52
N GLY A 221 -25.56 -12.54 17.44
CA GLY A 221 -25.65 -13.99 17.43
C GLY A 221 -24.31 -14.56 16.99
N GLY A 222 -23.60 -15.23 17.91
CA GLY A 222 -22.47 -16.06 17.52
C GLY A 222 -22.90 -17.16 16.54
N LEU A 223 -21.95 -17.77 15.84
CA LEU A 223 -22.22 -19.00 15.11
C LEU A 223 -22.75 -20.03 16.09
N ASP A 224 -23.90 -20.64 15.77
CA ASP A 224 -24.44 -21.77 16.53
C ASP A 224 -23.30 -22.78 16.80
N PRO A 225 -23.01 -23.12 18.08
CA PRO A 225 -22.03 -24.14 18.45
C PRO A 225 -22.13 -25.43 17.64
N ASP A 226 -23.34 -25.80 17.24
CA ASP A 226 -23.66 -27.09 16.62
C ASP A 226 -23.70 -27.03 15.08
N ASP A 227 -23.64 -25.84 14.47
CA ASP A 227 -23.57 -25.68 13.02
C ASP A 227 -22.13 -25.81 12.49
N LEU A 228 -21.67 -27.05 12.48
CA LEU A 228 -20.38 -27.44 11.91
C LEU A 228 -20.28 -27.15 10.41
N SER A 229 -21.40 -27.20 9.68
CA SER A 229 -21.44 -27.05 8.23
C SER A 229 -21.09 -25.63 7.78
N THR A 230 -21.69 -24.63 8.43
CA THR A 230 -21.42 -23.21 8.16
C THR A 230 -20.00 -22.83 8.54
N ARG A 231 -19.48 -23.38 9.64
CA ARG A 231 -18.08 -23.17 10.08
C ARG A 231 -17.07 -23.69 9.07
N VAL A 232 -17.29 -24.90 8.55
CA VAL A 232 -16.41 -25.51 7.54
C VAL A 232 -16.47 -24.72 6.22
N MET A 233 -17.65 -24.30 5.79
CA MET A 233 -17.83 -23.46 4.60
C MET A 233 -17.12 -22.11 4.72
N LEU A 234 -17.26 -21.45 5.88
CA LEU A 234 -16.58 -20.19 6.17
C LEU A 234 -15.06 -20.35 6.15
N ASP A 235 -14.53 -21.37 6.84
CA ASP A 235 -13.09 -21.64 6.86
C ASP A 235 -12.54 -21.93 5.45
N GLY A 236 -13.28 -22.70 4.64
CA GLY A 236 -12.94 -22.96 3.23
C GLY A 236 -12.85 -21.68 2.40
N SER A 237 -13.87 -20.81 2.47
CA SER A 237 -13.91 -19.53 1.77
C SER A 237 -12.79 -18.58 2.21
N LEU A 238 -12.54 -18.48 3.51
CA LEU A 238 -11.47 -17.62 4.04
C LEU A 238 -10.06 -18.11 3.68
N SER A 239 -9.94 -19.34 3.18
CA SER A 239 -8.68 -19.98 2.83
C SER A 239 -8.28 -19.86 1.36
N THR A 240 -9.18 -19.41 0.49
CA THR A 240 -8.89 -19.16 -0.93
C THR A 240 -8.39 -17.74 -1.20
N ARG A 241 -8.13 -16.96 -0.14
CA ARG A 241 -7.63 -15.58 -0.27
C ARG A 241 -6.19 -15.56 -0.77
N SER A 242 -5.95 -14.74 -1.79
CA SER A 242 -4.60 -14.48 -2.28
C SER A 242 -3.77 -13.79 -1.21
N LEU A 243 -2.54 -14.26 -1.02
CA LEU A 243 -1.57 -13.70 -0.09
C LEU A 243 -0.31 -13.36 -0.89
N VAL A 244 0.25 -12.17 -0.67
CA VAL A 244 1.55 -11.83 -1.27
C VAL A 244 2.60 -12.78 -0.68
N MET A 245 3.22 -13.59 -1.53
CA MET A 245 4.29 -14.50 -1.15
C MET A 245 5.49 -13.72 -0.61
N ASP A 246 6.11 -14.21 0.46
CA ASP A 246 7.32 -13.64 1.03
C ASP A 246 8.53 -14.09 0.19
N ASP A 247 9.39 -13.15 -0.22
CA ASP A 247 10.60 -13.45 -1.00
C ASP A 247 11.76 -13.94 -0.12
N GLY A 248 11.55 -13.98 1.19
CA GLY A 248 12.47 -14.53 2.17
C GLY A 248 12.28 -16.03 2.42
N GLY A 249 11.15 -16.65 2.06
CA GLY A 249 10.91 -18.09 2.23
C GLY A 249 9.49 -18.47 2.63
N TYR A 250 9.23 -19.76 2.78
CA TYR A 250 7.90 -20.32 3.07
C TYR A 250 7.97 -21.48 4.06
N PHE A 251 6.82 -21.87 4.62
CA PHE A 251 6.72 -22.95 5.60
C PHE A 251 5.86 -24.09 5.07
N VAL A 252 6.46 -25.26 4.90
CA VAL A 252 5.69 -26.47 4.66
C VAL A 252 5.24 -27.06 5.99
N ILE A 253 3.93 -27.12 6.21
CA ILE A 253 3.28 -27.69 7.40
C ILE A 253 2.71 -29.07 7.06
N LYS A 254 3.18 -30.10 7.76
CA LYS A 254 2.80 -31.51 7.56
C LYS A 254 2.33 -32.14 8.87
N VAL A 255 1.45 -33.13 8.76
CA VAL A 255 1.08 -34.00 9.88
C VAL A 255 1.88 -35.30 9.81
N ASP A 256 2.66 -35.58 10.85
CA ASP A 256 3.25 -36.89 11.08
C ASP A 256 2.34 -37.70 12.02
N VAL A 257 1.44 -38.47 11.40
CA VAL A 257 0.46 -39.30 12.12
C VAL A 257 1.13 -40.35 13.00
N LYS A 258 2.30 -40.89 12.60
CA LYS A 258 2.99 -41.94 13.36
C LYS A 258 3.59 -41.39 14.65
N ARG A 259 4.18 -40.20 14.57
CA ARG A 259 4.81 -39.53 15.72
C ARG A 259 3.83 -38.70 16.54
N GLY A 260 2.63 -38.46 16.02
CA GLY A 260 1.59 -37.71 16.71
C GLY A 260 1.92 -36.20 16.77
N VAL A 261 2.57 -35.66 15.73
CA VAL A 261 3.03 -34.26 15.71
C VAL A 261 2.71 -33.56 14.40
N ILE A 262 2.57 -32.25 14.48
CA ILE A 262 2.57 -31.33 13.35
C ILE A 262 4.01 -30.83 13.17
N ARG A 263 4.54 -30.93 11.96
CA ARG A 263 5.89 -30.48 11.61
C ARG A 263 5.80 -29.30 10.65
N ALA A 264 6.41 -28.18 10.99
CA ALA A 264 6.57 -27.02 10.11
C ALA A 264 8.05 -26.90 9.73
N THR A 265 8.35 -26.96 8.43
CA THR A 265 9.70 -26.83 7.89
C THR A 265 9.81 -25.56 7.06
N TYR A 266 10.79 -24.72 7.36
CA TYR A 266 11.02 -23.50 6.61
C TYR A 266 12.07 -23.70 5.51
N HIS A 267 11.72 -23.18 4.35
CA HIS A 267 12.47 -23.28 3.11
C HIS A 267 12.79 -21.86 2.60
N PRO A 268 14.07 -21.49 2.50
CA PRO A 268 14.45 -20.23 1.89
C PRO A 268 14.12 -20.28 0.40
N CYS A 269 13.63 -19.16 -0.13
CA CYS A 269 13.44 -19.00 -1.57
C CYS A 269 14.10 -17.70 -2.03
N THR A 270 14.18 -17.55 -3.35
CA THR A 270 14.59 -16.32 -4.03
C THR A 270 13.61 -16.05 -5.16
N LYS A 271 13.57 -14.81 -5.63
CA LYS A 271 12.78 -14.44 -6.81
C LYS A 271 13.73 -14.24 -7.98
N ASN A 272 13.51 -14.93 -9.09
CA ASN A 272 14.32 -14.74 -10.29
C ASN A 272 13.88 -13.50 -11.09
N ASP A 273 14.62 -13.18 -12.16
CA ASP A 273 14.36 -12.02 -13.01
C ASP A 273 12.99 -12.08 -13.72
N ASP A 274 12.46 -13.29 -13.94
CA ASP A 274 11.12 -13.52 -14.52
C ASP A 274 9.99 -13.40 -13.47
N GLY A 275 10.35 -13.15 -12.21
CA GLY A 275 9.43 -13.03 -11.09
C GLY A 275 8.94 -14.36 -10.51
N ASP A 276 9.47 -15.48 -10.96
CA ASP A 276 9.21 -16.80 -10.41
C ASP A 276 9.95 -17.00 -9.07
N ILE A 277 9.31 -17.73 -8.17
CA ILE A 277 9.93 -18.14 -6.91
C ILE A 277 10.77 -19.39 -7.17
N CYS A 278 12.03 -19.32 -6.79
CA CYS A 278 13.02 -20.36 -6.94
C CYS A 278 13.60 -20.75 -5.57
N ASP A 279 14.12 -21.97 -5.48
CA ASP A 279 14.98 -22.34 -4.37
C ASP A 279 16.33 -21.57 -4.40
N VAL A 280 17.18 -21.82 -3.41
CA VAL A 280 18.52 -21.21 -3.32
C VAL A 280 19.47 -21.63 -4.44
N HIS A 281 19.10 -22.61 -5.26
CA HIS A 281 19.84 -23.07 -6.43
C HIS A 281 19.26 -22.55 -7.75
N GLY A 282 18.20 -21.72 -7.71
CA GLY A 282 17.55 -21.15 -8.88
C GLY A 282 16.53 -22.08 -9.55
N VAL A 283 16.13 -23.18 -8.90
CA VAL A 283 15.10 -24.08 -9.41
C VAL A 283 13.72 -23.56 -9.03
N LYS A 284 12.85 -23.37 -10.01
CA LYS A 284 11.47 -22.92 -9.80
C LYS A 284 10.69 -23.84 -8.87
N ILE A 285 10.08 -23.26 -7.83
CA ILE A 285 9.21 -23.94 -6.89
C ILE A 285 7.78 -23.85 -7.43
N GLY A 286 7.13 -24.98 -7.66
CA GLY A 286 5.74 -25.03 -8.13
C GLY A 286 4.75 -24.86 -6.98
N CYS A 287 3.68 -24.07 -7.17
CA CYS A 287 2.61 -23.86 -6.17
C CYS A 287 1.72 -25.09 -5.91
N HIS A 288 1.97 -26.22 -6.57
CA HIS A 288 1.22 -27.46 -6.42
C HIS A 288 2.15 -28.64 -6.64
N ASP A 289 2.53 -29.35 -5.57
CA ASP A 289 3.24 -30.61 -5.73
C ASP A 289 2.33 -31.82 -5.47
N ASN A 290 2.25 -32.64 -6.51
CA ASN A 290 1.48 -33.86 -6.64
C ASN A 290 1.99 -34.95 -5.68
N GLY A 291 1.59 -34.91 -4.41
CA GLY A 291 1.56 -36.09 -3.52
C GLY A 291 2.86 -36.90 -3.40
N GLY A 292 4.02 -36.31 -3.66
CA GLY A 292 5.33 -36.95 -3.58
C GLY A 292 6.13 -36.44 -2.38
N ASP A 293 6.86 -37.34 -1.73
CA ASP A 293 7.81 -37.02 -0.66
C ASP A 293 8.80 -35.92 -1.09
N ASP A 294 8.98 -34.92 -0.22
CA ASP A 294 10.02 -33.86 -0.21
C ASP A 294 10.79 -33.63 -1.53
N LYS A 295 10.15 -32.99 -2.53
CA LYS A 295 10.84 -32.45 -3.71
C LYS A 295 11.13 -30.94 -3.62
N GLY A 296 11.33 -30.43 -2.41
CA GLY A 296 11.85 -29.08 -2.17
C GLY A 296 13.34 -29.13 -1.78
N PRO A 297 14.03 -27.97 -1.78
CA PRO A 297 15.36 -27.86 -1.16
C PRO A 297 15.34 -28.35 0.29
N ASP A 298 16.49 -28.76 0.84
CA ASP A 298 16.55 -29.20 2.24
C ASP A 298 16.07 -28.09 3.18
N PRO A 299 15.16 -28.39 4.13
CA PRO A 299 14.64 -27.38 5.03
C PRO A 299 15.77 -26.85 5.92
N THR A 300 15.87 -25.52 6.01
CA THR A 300 16.91 -24.88 6.83
C THR A 300 16.59 -24.92 8.33
N ILE A 301 15.31 -25.03 8.68
CA ILE A 301 14.86 -25.23 10.06
C ILE A 301 13.54 -25.98 10.11
N ALA A 302 13.33 -26.74 11.18
CA ALA A 302 12.10 -27.48 11.42
C ALA A 302 11.60 -27.26 12.86
N PHE A 303 10.29 -27.11 13.00
CA PHE A 303 9.58 -27.02 14.27
C PHE A 303 8.54 -28.13 14.36
N GLU A 304 8.34 -28.65 15.56
CA GLU A 304 7.33 -29.67 15.81
C GLU A 304 6.46 -29.28 17.01
N GLY A 305 5.16 -29.51 16.91
CA GLY A 305 4.20 -29.28 17.99
C GLY A 305 3.10 -30.33 17.96
N ARG A 306 2.50 -30.61 19.13
CA ARG A 306 1.34 -31.52 19.24
C ARG A 306 0.01 -30.78 19.07
N THR A 307 0.04 -29.45 19.19
CA THR A 307 -1.10 -28.56 19.00
C THR A 307 -0.70 -27.40 18.09
N ALA A 308 -1.67 -26.74 17.47
CA ALA A 308 -1.42 -25.55 16.65
C ALA A 308 -0.76 -24.44 17.48
N LYS A 309 -1.20 -24.28 18.74
CA LYS A 309 -0.63 -23.32 19.69
C LYS A 309 0.82 -23.64 20.03
N GLU A 310 1.15 -24.90 20.30
CA GLU A 310 2.53 -25.29 20.61
C GLU A 310 3.47 -25.04 19.42
N LEU A 311 3.02 -25.37 18.21
CA LEU A 311 3.81 -25.17 16.99
C LEU A 311 4.04 -23.69 16.71
N THR A 312 2.98 -22.88 16.72
CA THR A 312 3.05 -21.44 16.42
C THR A 312 3.90 -20.68 17.44
N ILE A 313 3.77 -20.97 18.74
CA ILE A 313 4.64 -20.40 19.78
C ILE A 313 6.11 -20.75 19.51
N LYS A 314 6.42 -22.01 19.16
CA LYS A 314 7.80 -22.40 18.84
C LYS A 314 8.34 -21.65 17.63
N ILE A 315 7.54 -21.48 16.58
CA ILE A 315 7.95 -20.70 15.40
C ILE A 315 8.20 -19.25 15.80
N PHE A 316 7.22 -18.57 16.42
CA PHE A 316 7.33 -17.12 16.65
C PHE A 316 8.28 -16.73 17.77
N GLU A 317 8.47 -17.57 18.79
CA GLU A 317 9.33 -17.23 19.94
C GLU A 317 10.73 -17.83 19.86
N LYS A 318 10.93 -18.94 19.12
CA LYS A 318 12.25 -19.61 19.05
C LYS A 318 12.97 -19.42 17.72
N TRP A 319 12.28 -18.98 16.68
CA TRP A 319 12.94 -18.65 15.42
C TRP A 319 13.38 -17.19 15.44
N GLU A 320 14.68 -16.94 15.48
CA GLU A 320 15.22 -15.57 15.54
C GLU A 320 14.75 -14.68 14.39
N ARG A 321 14.54 -15.26 13.20
CA ARG A 321 14.08 -14.54 12.00
C ARG A 321 12.56 -14.32 11.96
N ALA A 322 11.78 -14.86 12.90
CA ALA A 322 10.33 -14.68 12.92
C ALA A 322 9.92 -13.20 12.95
N ARG A 323 10.74 -12.35 13.58
CA ARG A 323 10.53 -10.89 13.65
C ARG A 323 10.80 -10.16 12.33
N ASP A 324 11.57 -10.78 11.43
CA ASP A 324 12.10 -10.18 10.21
C ASP A 324 11.37 -10.69 8.94
N LEU A 325 10.67 -11.82 9.03
CA LEU A 325 10.09 -12.55 7.89
C LEU A 325 8.56 -12.64 7.88
N VAL A 326 7.88 -12.10 8.91
CA VAL A 326 6.46 -12.39 9.09
C VAL A 326 5.65 -11.10 9.18
N SER A 327 4.86 -10.82 8.14
CA SER A 327 3.77 -9.86 8.27
C SER A 327 2.65 -10.45 9.14
N VAL A 328 1.82 -9.60 9.76
CA VAL A 328 0.67 -10.08 10.56
C VAL A 328 -0.26 -10.99 9.73
N GLY A 329 -0.36 -10.76 8.41
CA GLY A 329 -1.11 -11.62 7.50
C GLY A 329 -0.50 -13.02 7.36
N HIS A 330 0.82 -13.11 7.18
CA HIS A 330 1.54 -14.38 7.16
C HIS A 330 1.45 -15.11 8.50
N ALA A 331 1.55 -14.40 9.63
CA ALA A 331 1.41 -14.98 10.96
C ALA A 331 0.02 -15.63 11.14
N ALA A 332 -1.03 -14.93 10.69
CA ALA A 332 -2.40 -15.45 10.72
C ALA A 332 -2.56 -16.69 9.83
N TYR A 333 -1.90 -16.72 8.67
CA TYR A 333 -1.90 -17.87 7.76
C TYR A 333 -1.22 -19.08 8.38
N ILE A 334 0.00 -18.93 8.91
CA ILE A 334 0.72 -20.00 9.64
C ILE A 334 -0.14 -20.54 10.78
N GLY A 335 -0.79 -19.65 11.55
CA GLY A 335 -1.70 -20.04 12.63
C GLY A 335 -2.89 -20.86 12.15
N ARG A 336 -3.53 -20.45 11.06
CA ARG A 336 -4.66 -21.15 10.44
C ARG A 336 -4.25 -22.53 9.94
N GLU A 337 -3.14 -22.63 9.22
CA GLU A 337 -2.64 -23.90 8.68
C GLU A 337 -2.23 -24.87 9.80
N ALA A 338 -1.65 -24.35 10.89
CA ALA A 338 -1.38 -25.14 12.08
C ALA A 338 -2.68 -25.68 12.72
N GLN A 339 -3.76 -24.90 12.76
CA GLN A 339 -5.06 -25.35 13.28
C GLN A 339 -5.69 -26.45 12.41
N ARG A 340 -5.57 -26.34 11.09
CA ARG A 340 -6.02 -27.38 10.15
C ARG A 340 -5.22 -28.66 10.31
N ALA A 341 -3.90 -28.53 10.38
CA ALA A 341 -3.01 -29.65 10.64
C ALA A 341 -3.32 -30.33 11.98
N GLU A 342 -3.62 -29.56 13.03
CA GLU A 342 -4.06 -30.08 14.34
C GLU A 342 -5.37 -30.88 14.22
N GLY A 343 -6.36 -30.35 13.51
CA GLY A 343 -7.61 -31.07 13.25
C GLY A 343 -7.39 -32.38 12.46
N CYS A 344 -6.51 -32.38 11.47
CA CYS A 344 -6.13 -33.59 10.74
C CYS A 344 -5.36 -34.58 11.63
N LEU A 345 -4.45 -34.10 12.47
CA LEU A 345 -3.70 -34.92 13.42
C LEU A 345 -4.66 -35.64 14.38
N TYR A 346 -5.64 -34.94 14.96
CA TYR A 346 -6.65 -35.56 15.83
C TYR A 346 -7.55 -36.56 15.09
N ALA A 347 -7.82 -36.32 13.81
CA ALA A 347 -8.58 -37.23 12.96
C ALA A 347 -7.75 -38.38 12.37
N GLY A 348 -6.43 -38.43 12.61
CA GLY A 348 -5.53 -39.41 12.00
C GLY A 348 -5.42 -39.30 10.48
N ARG A 349 -5.66 -38.11 9.91
CA ARG A 349 -5.65 -37.84 8.47
C ARG A 349 -4.32 -37.21 8.03
N PHE A 350 -3.93 -37.51 6.80
CA PHE A 350 -2.81 -36.83 6.14
C PHE A 350 -3.13 -35.33 5.96
N TYR A 351 -2.10 -34.50 6.10
CA TYR A 351 -2.14 -33.07 5.82
C TYR A 351 -0.76 -32.58 5.39
N GLN A 352 -0.74 -31.77 4.34
CA GLN A 352 0.44 -31.06 3.88
C GLN A 352 -0.03 -29.77 3.19
N GLN A 353 0.57 -28.64 3.55
CA GLN A 353 0.37 -27.34 2.91
C GLN A 353 1.67 -26.54 2.96
N ASP A 354 1.96 -25.77 1.92
CA ASP A 354 3.09 -24.85 1.78
C ASP A 354 2.83 -23.41 2.26
#